data_AF-K9TAS3-F1
#
_entry.id   AF-K9TAS3-F1
#
_cell.length_a   1.000
_cell.length_b   1.000
_cell.length_c   1.000
_cell.angle_alpha   90.00
_cell.angle_beta   90.00
_cell.angle_gamma   90.00
#
_symmetry.space_group_name_H-M   'P 1'
#
loop_
_entity.id
_entity.type
_entity.pdbx_description
1 polymer ?
#
loop_
_entity_poly.entity_id
_entity_poly.type
_entity_poly.pdbx_seq_one_letter_code
_entity_poly.pdbx_strand_id
1 'polypeptide(L)' 'MLTLDQLISESMALSDADKAILIDKIMESMTDSLDQDLLREGMQKAQARIAEIESGKVQTIPGDIALAQIRQQFGP' A
#
# COMPACT_ATOMS: atom_id res chain seq x y z
N MET A 1 2.76 -31.16 -5.51
CA MET A 1 2.24 -29.78 -5.43
C MET A 1 0.74 -29.86 -5.57
N LEU A 2 0.00 -29.16 -4.72
CA LEU A 2 -1.42 -28.95 -4.91
C LEU A 2 -1.62 -28.01 -6.11
N THR A 3 -2.70 -28.18 -6.86
CA THR A 3 -3.13 -27.20 -7.86
C THR A 3 -3.77 -25.99 -7.17
N LEU A 4 -3.87 -24.86 -7.87
CA LEU A 4 -4.57 -23.67 -7.35
C LEU A 4 -6.02 -23.99 -7.00
N ASP A 5 -6.72 -24.75 -7.85
CA ASP A 5 -8.11 -25.14 -7.61
C ASP A 5 -8.27 -26.00 -6.35
N GLN A 6 -7.30 -26.90 -6.08
CA GLN A 6 -7.28 -27.69 -4.85
C GLN A 6 -7.08 -26.81 -3.62
N LEU A 7 -6.16 -25.85 -3.67
CA LEU A 7 -5.94 -24.88 -2.58
C LEU A 7 -7.18 -24.02 -2.31
N ILE A 8 -7.86 -23.56 -3.36
CA ILE A 8 -9.12 -22.80 -3.23
C ILE A 8 -10.19 -23.68 -2.58
N SER A 9 -10.38 -24.90 -3.07
CA SER A 9 -11.37 -25.82 -2.52
C SER A 9 -11.12 -26.14 -1.05
N GLU A 10 -9.87 -26.40 -0.66
CA GLU A 10 -9.49 -26.65 0.72
C GLU A 10 -9.69 -25.42 1.61
N SER A 11 -9.32 -24.22 1.11
CA SER A 11 -9.51 -22.96 1.82
C SER A 11 -10.99 -22.62 2.03
N MET A 12 -11.86 -22.95 1.08
CA MET A 12 -13.31 -22.75 1.20
C MET A 12 -13.95 -23.69 2.24
N ALA A 13 -13.37 -24.87 2.46
CA ALA A 13 -13.84 -25.87 3.42
C ALA A 13 -13.46 -25.55 4.88
N LEU A 14 -12.58 -24.57 5.11
CA LEU A 14 -12.18 -24.13 6.45
C LEU A 14 -13.34 -23.48 7.22
N SER A 15 -13.22 -23.48 8.56
CA SER A 15 -14.07 -22.66 9.43
C SER A 15 -13.84 -21.17 9.17
N ASP A 16 -14.80 -20.30 9.50
CA ASP A 16 -14.63 -18.86 9.30
C ASP A 16 -13.45 -18.29 10.14
N ALA A 17 -13.19 -18.87 11.31
CA ALA A 17 -12.04 -18.50 12.14
C ALA A 17 -10.70 -18.87 11.48
N ASP A 18 -10.59 -20.06 10.92
CA ASP A 18 -9.37 -20.50 10.23
C ASP A 18 -9.17 -19.75 8.91
N LYS A 19 -10.25 -19.38 8.21
CA LYS A 19 -10.19 -18.51 7.03
C LYS A 19 -9.61 -17.14 7.37
N ALA A 20 -10.00 -16.55 8.50
CA ALA A 20 -9.45 -15.27 8.93
C ALA A 20 -7.92 -15.36 9.15
N ILE A 21 -7.47 -16.42 9.84
CA ILE A 21 -6.03 -16.66 10.06
C ILE A 21 -5.29 -16.86 8.72
N LEU A 22 -5.89 -17.61 7.78
CA LEU A 22 -5.30 -17.83 6.46
C LEU A 22 -5.18 -16.53 5.66
N ILE A 23 -6.20 -15.67 5.69
CA ILE A 23 -6.19 -14.36 5.04
C ILE A 23 -5.05 -13.50 5.60
N ASP A 24 -4.91 -13.42 6.93
CA ASP A 24 -3.83 -12.65 7.57
C ASP A 24 -2.45 -13.12 7.11
N LYS A 25 -2.21 -14.44 7.11
CA LYS A 25 -0.93 -15.02 6.67
C LYS A 25 -0.64 -14.79 5.19
N ILE A 26 -1.65 -14.87 4.33
CA ILE A 26 -1.50 -14.57 2.90
C ILE A 26 -1.11 -13.10 2.73
N MET A 27 -1.80 -12.18 3.41
CA MET A 27 -1.46 -10.76 3.38
C MET A 27 -0.05 -10.48 3.90
N GLU A 28 0.36 -11.11 5.01
CA GLU A 28 1.75 -11.04 5.52
C GLU A 28 2.75 -11.52 4.47
N SER A 29 2.53 -12.67 3.83
CA SER A 29 3.43 -13.20 2.80
C SER A 29 3.51 -12.32 1.53
N MET A 30 2.42 -11.63 1.20
CA MET A 30 2.41 -10.63 0.12
C MET A 30 3.18 -9.37 0.54
N THR A 31 3.20 -9.05 1.83
CA THR A 31 3.95 -7.92 2.39
C THR A 31 5.44 -8.21 2.51
N ASP A 32 5.84 -9.47 2.66
CA ASP A 32 7.25 -9.89 2.56
C ASP A 32 7.80 -9.77 1.11
N SER A 33 6.91 -9.72 0.12
CA SER A 33 7.28 -9.38 -1.27
C SER A 33 7.46 -7.88 -1.49
N LEU A 34 6.98 -7.04 -0.56
CA LEU A 34 7.30 -5.63 -0.54
C LEU A 34 8.67 -5.46 0.13
N ASP A 35 9.57 -4.79 -0.57
CA ASP A 35 10.85 -4.39 -0.02
C ASP A 35 10.60 -3.52 1.24
N GLN A 36 10.82 -4.12 2.40
CA GLN A 36 10.60 -3.49 3.71
C GLN A 36 11.51 -2.27 3.89
N ASP A 37 12.66 -2.25 3.23
CA ASP A 37 13.55 -1.09 3.23
C ASP A 37 12.95 0.03 2.39
N LEU A 38 12.40 -0.29 1.21
CA LEU A 38 11.66 0.68 0.38
C LEU A 38 10.45 1.28 1.12
N LEU A 39 9.69 0.46 1.85
CA LEU A 39 8.58 0.93 2.69
C LEU A 39 9.06 1.87 3.78
N ARG A 40 10.14 1.50 4.48
CA ARG A 40 10.72 2.30 5.56
C ARG A 40 11.23 3.64 5.04
N GLU A 41 11.91 3.65 3.89
CA GLU A 41 12.35 4.87 3.21
C GLU A 41 11.15 5.76 2.83
N GLY A 42 10.08 5.15 2.30
CA GLY A 42 8.83 5.84 1.99
C GLY A 42 8.21 6.52 3.21
N MET A 43 8.14 5.81 4.34
CA MET A 43 7.62 6.35 5.60
C MET A 43 8.49 7.49 6.14
N GLN A 44 9.82 7.33 6.14
CA GLN A 44 10.74 8.38 6.59
C GLN A 44 10.59 9.65 5.76
N LYS A 45 10.48 9.51 4.43
CA LYS A 45 10.28 10.63 3.53
C LYS A 45 8.93 11.32 3.75
N ALA A 46 7.86 10.55 3.95
CA ALA A 46 6.54 11.09 4.26
C ALA A 46 6.55 11.90 5.56
N GLN A 47 7.13 11.36 6.63
CA GLN A 47 7.24 12.05 7.91
C GLN A 47 8.05 13.33 7.82
N ALA A 48 9.17 13.31 7.08
CA ALA A 48 9.98 14.49 6.82
C ALA A 48 9.17 15.58 6.09
N ARG A 49 8.39 15.21 5.05
CA ARG A 49 7.56 16.17 4.32
C ARG A 49 6.44 16.77 5.17
N ILE A 50 5.83 15.98 6.05
CA ILE A 50 4.85 16.50 7.01
C ILE A 50 5.50 17.56 7.90
N ALA A 51 6.67 17.28 8.48
CA ALA A 51 7.38 18.24 9.32
C ALA A 51 7.77 19.53 8.57
N GLU A 52 8.14 19.44 7.29
CA GLU A 52 8.41 20.62 6.46
C GLU A 52 7.16 21.47 6.22
N ILE A 53 6.00 20.85 6.05
CA ILE A 53 4.70 21.54 5.90
C ILE A 53 4.32 22.21 7.22
N GLU A 54 4.36 21.47 8.33
CA GLU A 54 3.99 21.97 9.67
C GLU A 54 4.88 23.10 10.15
N SER A 55 6.18 23.06 9.82
CA SER A 55 7.12 24.14 10.12
C SER A 55 7.01 25.36 9.20
N GLY A 56 6.20 25.28 8.14
CA GLY A 56 6.09 26.34 7.13
C GLY A 56 7.34 26.49 6.25
N LYS A 57 8.27 25.53 6.28
CA LYS A 57 9.48 25.53 5.45
C LYS A 57 9.14 25.42 3.96
N VAL A 58 8.00 24.83 3.62
CA VAL A 58 7.50 24.68 2.25
C VAL A 58 6.10 25.28 2.12
N GLN A 59 5.83 25.87 0.95
CA GLN A 59 4.49 26.31 0.58
C GLN A 59 3.74 25.17 -0.12
N THR A 60 2.60 24.76 0.42
CA THR A 60 1.74 23.75 -0.21
C THR A 60 0.92 24.36 -1.34
N ILE A 61 0.56 23.52 -2.32
CA ILE A 61 -0.41 23.83 -3.39
C ILE A 61 -1.68 23.00 -3.13
N PRO A 62 -2.89 23.56 -3.27
CA PRO A 62 -4.12 22.77 -3.25
C PRO A 62 -4.08 21.62 -4.25
N GLY A 63 -4.54 20.43 -3.84
CA GLY A 63 -4.39 19.20 -4.62
C GLY A 63 -5.12 19.24 -5.97
N ASP A 64 -6.28 19.89 -6.03
CA ASP A 64 -7.04 20.13 -7.25
C ASP A 64 -6.26 20.99 -8.26
N ILE A 65 -5.59 22.04 -7.78
CA ILE A 65 -4.72 22.90 -8.59
C ILE A 65 -3.52 22.10 -9.09
N ALA A 66 -2.84 21.34 -8.22
CA ALA A 66 -1.69 20.54 -8.59
C ALA A 66 -2.04 19.50 -9.66
N LEU A 67 -3.15 18.78 -9.50
CA LEU A 67 -3.63 17.78 -10.47
C LEU A 67 -4.06 18.43 -11.81
N ALA A 68 -4.64 19.64 -11.78
CA ALA A 68 -4.97 20.37 -12.99
C ALA A 68 -3.71 20.75 -13.79
N GLN A 69 -2.64 21.18 -13.12
CA GLN A 69 -1.35 21.49 -13.77
C GLN A 69 -0.75 20.24 -14.44
N ILE A 70 -0.77 19.09 -13.77
CA ILE A 70 -0.28 17.83 -14.35
C ILE A 70 -1.08 17.46 -15.61
N ARG A 71 -2.41 17.55 -15.58
CA ARG A 71 -3.24 17.27 -16.77
C ARG A 71 -2.97 18.25 -17.91
N GLN A 72 -2.73 19.52 -17.62
CA GLN A 72 -2.35 20.50 -18.65
C GLN A 72 -1.01 20.16 -19.29
N GLN A 73 -0.07 19.64 -18.51
CA GLN A 73 1.29 19.39 -18.96
C GLN A 73 1.47 18.02 -19.64
N PHE A 74 0.72 17.00 -19.21
CA PHE A 74 0.93 15.61 -19.63
C PHE A 74 -0.31 14.95 -20.26
N GLY A 75 -1.44 15.65 -20.33
CA GLY A 75 -2.70 15.11 -20.84
C GLY A 75 -3.50 14.34 -19.78
N PRO A 76 -4.71 13.86 -20.15
CA PRO A 76 -5.50 12.96 -19.32
C PRO A 76 -4.86 11.58 -19.16
#